data_AF-A0AAV2SPK3-F1
#
_entry.id   AF-A0AAV2SPK3-F1
#
_cell.length_a   1.000
_cell.length_b   1.000
_cell.length_c   1.000
_cell.angle_alpha   90.00
_cell.angle_beta   90.00
_cell.angle_gamma   90.00
#
_symmetry.space_group_name_H-M   'P 1'
#
loop_
_entity.id
_entity.type
_entity.pdbx_description
1 polymer ?
#
loop_
_entity_poly.entity_id
_entity_poly.type
_entity_poly.pdbx_seq_one_letter_code
_entity_poly.pdbx_strand_id
1 'polypeptide(L)'
;MTTQKNIDPYIEPYEDLVIDSNGMVNNETAYIRHGLYWKYLEHYLEYFPRDQILVINADDLIQNPLHVIEEVEQFLDINQLITTDNLYFDEAKGFYCMRSDVISRCLGSTKGNKHEEISTDLIEIIKRFYAP
;
A
#
# COMPACT_ATOMS: atom_id res chain seq x y z
N MET A 1 -22.90 -9.13 -23.55
CA MET A 1 -21.70 -9.81 -24.07
C MET A 1 -20.61 -9.66 -23.03
N THR A 2 -20.51 -10.64 -22.15
CA THR A 2 -19.60 -10.63 -21.01
C THR A 2 -18.20 -10.88 -21.54
N THR A 3 -17.33 -9.88 -21.48
CA THR A 3 -15.92 -10.03 -21.83
C THR A 3 -15.28 -10.99 -20.85
N GLN A 4 -14.97 -12.21 -21.31
CA GLN A 4 -14.11 -13.14 -20.58
C GLN A 4 -12.75 -12.46 -20.38
N LYS A 5 -12.42 -12.19 -19.12
CA LYS A 5 -11.06 -11.84 -18.69
C LYS A 5 -10.17 -13.01 -19.11
N ASN A 6 -9.24 -12.79 -20.02
CA ASN A 6 -8.19 -13.76 -20.33
C ASN A 6 -7.29 -13.86 -19.09
N ILE A 7 -7.58 -14.81 -18.22
CA ILE A 7 -6.75 -15.14 -17.06
C ILE A 7 -5.59 -15.98 -17.61
N ASP A 8 -4.36 -15.51 -17.38
CA ASP A 8 -3.15 -16.29 -17.68
C ASP A 8 -3.25 -17.62 -16.92
N PRO A 9 -3.20 -18.79 -17.61
CA PRO A 9 -3.40 -20.10 -17.00
C PRO A 9 -2.33 -20.49 -15.96
N TYR A 10 -1.32 -19.65 -15.74
CA TYR A 10 -0.25 -19.85 -14.75
C TYR A 10 -0.42 -19.01 -13.46
N ILE A 11 -1.48 -18.22 -13.32
CA ILE A 11 -1.74 -17.45 -12.09
C ILE A 11 -2.63 -18.28 -11.18
N GLU A 12 -2.04 -18.78 -10.09
CA GLU A 12 -2.80 -19.40 -9.00
C GLU A 12 -3.78 -18.38 -8.40
N PRO A 13 -5.05 -18.74 -8.17
CA PRO A 13 -6.00 -17.88 -7.48
C PRO A 13 -5.44 -17.36 -6.15
N TYR A 14 -5.70 -16.09 -5.84
CA TYR A 14 -5.20 -15.50 -4.60
C TYR A 14 -5.61 -16.28 -3.35
N GLU A 15 -6.81 -16.85 -3.33
CA GLU A 15 -7.31 -17.68 -2.24
C GLU A 15 -6.42 -18.90 -1.97
N ASP A 16 -5.99 -19.60 -3.02
CA ASP A 16 -5.12 -20.79 -2.93
C ASP A 16 -3.71 -20.43 -2.42
N LEU A 17 -3.30 -19.17 -2.57
CA LEU A 17 -2.04 -18.65 -2.05
C LEU A 17 -2.11 -18.25 -0.57
N VAL A 18 -3.29 -17.92 -0.05
CA VAL A 18 -3.42 -17.36 1.30
C VAL A 18 -4.20 -18.23 2.28
N ILE A 19 -4.82 -19.31 1.80
CA ILE A 19 -5.52 -20.30 2.61
C ILE A 19 -4.78 -21.65 2.50
N ASP A 20 -4.58 -22.33 3.63
CA ASP A 20 -3.96 -23.65 3.70
C ASP A 20 -4.96 -24.79 3.47
N SER A 21 -4.47 -26.03 3.42
CA SER A 21 -5.30 -27.22 3.21
C SER A 21 -6.30 -27.49 4.35
N ASN A 22 -6.17 -26.82 5.50
CA ASN A 22 -7.09 -26.91 6.62
C ASN A 22 -8.17 -25.80 6.59
N GLY A 23 -8.15 -24.92 5.59
CA GLY A 23 -9.03 -23.76 5.51
C GLY A 23 -8.62 -22.61 6.43
N MET A 24 -7.37 -22.60 6.91
CA MET A 24 -6.82 -21.54 7.77
C MET A 24 -5.96 -20.58 6.96
N VAL A 25 -5.74 -19.36 7.48
CA VAL A 25 -4.86 -18.39 6.83
C VAL A 25 -3.41 -18.90 6.84
N ASN A 26 -2.82 -19.03 5.65
CA ASN A 26 -1.44 -19.43 5.45
C ASN A 26 -0.50 -18.24 5.66
N ASN A 27 0.01 -18.10 6.88
CA ASN A 27 0.91 -17.02 7.27
C ASN A 27 2.38 -17.22 6.82
N GLU A 28 2.70 -18.33 6.16
CA GLU A 28 4.03 -18.61 5.60
C GLU A 28 4.23 -17.99 4.21
N THR A 29 3.16 -17.49 3.58
CA THR A 29 3.28 -16.81 2.29
C THR A 29 3.71 -15.36 2.46
N ALA A 30 4.47 -14.84 1.50
CA ALA A 30 4.87 -13.43 1.54
C ALA A 30 3.66 -12.47 1.52
N TYR A 31 2.54 -12.88 0.92
CA TYR A 31 1.30 -12.11 0.83
C TYR A 31 0.67 -11.85 2.20
N ILE A 32 0.72 -12.82 3.11
CA ILE A 32 0.22 -12.68 4.48
C ILE A 32 1.31 -12.21 5.43
N ARG A 33 2.50 -12.82 5.36
CA ARG A 33 3.58 -12.55 6.31
C ARG A 33 4.04 -11.10 6.30
N HIS A 34 4.02 -10.41 5.16
CA HIS A 34 4.40 -9.00 5.08
C HIS A 34 3.36 -8.05 5.71
N GLY A 35 2.09 -8.48 5.85
CA GLY A 35 1.04 -7.71 6.53
C GLY A 35 1.14 -7.73 8.06
N LEU A 36 1.96 -8.63 8.62
CA LEU A 36 2.23 -8.69 10.06
C LEU A 36 3.22 -7.60 10.48
N TYR A 37 2.82 -6.33 10.38
CA TYR A 37 3.70 -5.17 10.56
C TYR A 37 4.43 -5.17 11.91
N TRP A 38 3.76 -5.64 12.98
CA TRP A 38 4.35 -5.71 14.32
C TRP A 38 5.63 -6.54 14.35
N LYS A 39 5.70 -7.64 13.59
CA LYS A 39 6.86 -8.55 13.57
C LYS A 39 8.11 -7.86 13.04
N TYR A 40 7.94 -7.01 12.04
CA TYR A 40 9.06 -6.23 11.49
C TYR A 40 9.37 -5.03 12.37
N LEU A 41 8.33 -4.33 12.85
CA LEU A 41 8.50 -3.14 13.68
C LEU A 41 9.20 -3.46 15.01
N GLU A 42 8.89 -4.59 15.64
CA GLU A 42 9.57 -5.06 16.85
C GLU A 42 11.08 -5.16 16.63
N HIS A 43 11.51 -5.74 15.52
CA HIS A 43 12.93 -5.84 15.19
C HIS A 43 13.59 -4.48 14.97
N TYR A 44 12.92 -3.53 14.29
CA TYR A 44 13.47 -2.18 14.13
C TYR A 44 13.60 -1.46 15.48
N LEU A 45 12.66 -1.68 16.40
CA LEU A 45 12.66 -1.06 17.73
C LEU A 45 13.76 -1.60 18.67
N GLU A 46 14.41 -2.73 18.33
CA GLU A 46 15.63 -3.19 19.02
C GLU A 46 16.82 -2.25 18.80
N TYR A 47 16.85 -1.53 17.68
CA TYR A 47 17.99 -0.71 17.25
C TYR A 47 17.68 0.79 17.20
N PHE A 48 16.42 1.14 16.89
CA PHE A 48 15.98 2.51 16.72
C PHE A 48 14.94 2.87 17.80
N PRO A 49 15.21 3.91 18.61
CA PRO A 49 14.19 4.59 19.40
C PRO A 49 12.91 4.87 18.61
N ARG A 50 11.76 4.82 19.29
CA ARG A 50 10.43 4.96 18.65
C ARG A 50 10.25 6.30 17.93
N ASP A 51 10.87 7.36 18.43
CA ASP A 51 10.88 8.72 17.87
C ASP A 51 11.76 8.86 16.62
N GLN A 52 12.58 7.85 16.30
CA GLN A 52 13.33 7.78 15.04
C GLN A 52 12.61 6.96 13.95
N ILE A 53 11.34 6.60 14.17
CA ILE A 53 10.52 5.87 13.20
C ILE A 53 9.20 6.61 12.98
N LEU A 54 9.02 7.14 11.78
CA LEU A 54 7.73 7.67 11.31
C LEU A 54 6.91 6.56 10.65
N VAL A 55 5.66 6.37 11.09
CA VAL A 55 4.72 5.45 10.46
C VAL A 55 3.67 6.28 9.74
N ILE A 56 3.63 6.17 8.42
CA ILE A 56 2.72 6.92 7.56
C ILE A 56 1.51 6.04 7.22
N ASN A 57 0.32 6.61 7.32
CA ASN A 57 -0.88 6.00 6.75
C ASN A 57 -0.90 6.20 5.23
N ALA A 58 -0.85 5.09 4.48
CA ALA A 58 -0.86 5.13 3.03
C ALA A 58 -2.18 5.68 2.45
N ASP A 59 -3.31 5.49 3.14
CA ASP A 59 -4.60 6.02 2.69
C ASP A 59 -4.63 7.55 2.75
N ASP A 60 -4.02 8.14 3.78
CA ASP A 60 -3.86 9.59 3.91
C ASP A 60 -2.92 10.14 2.83
N LEU A 61 -1.86 9.40 2.48
CA LEU A 61 -0.95 9.79 1.39
C LEU A 61 -1.66 9.79 0.03
N ILE A 62 -2.60 8.88 -0.19
CA ILE A 62 -3.38 8.81 -1.43
C ILE A 62 -4.38 9.98 -1.50
N GLN A 63 -5.07 10.27 -0.39
CA GLN A 63 -6.14 11.26 -0.34
C GLN A 63 -5.62 12.70 -0.19
N ASN A 64 -4.60 12.90 0.63
CA ASN A 64 -4.02 14.20 0.95
C ASN A 64 -2.48 14.10 1.06
N PRO A 65 -1.78 13.94 -0.09
CA PRO A 65 -0.34 13.75 -0.10
C PRO A 65 0.44 14.94 0.48
N LEU A 66 -0.07 16.17 0.35
CA LEU A 66 0.64 17.35 0.85
C LEU A 66 0.78 17.28 2.38
N HIS A 67 -0.31 16.95 3.09
CA HIS A 67 -0.29 16.85 4.54
C HIS A 67 0.70 15.79 5.04
N VAL A 68 0.72 14.62 4.38
CA VAL A 68 1.65 13.55 4.74
C VAL A 68 3.11 13.94 4.43
N ILE A 69 3.36 14.65 3.33
CA ILE A 69 4.71 15.14 3.01
C ILE A 69 5.16 16.19 4.03
N GLU A 70 4.28 17.08 4.47
CA GLU A 70 4.58 18.04 5.54
C GLU A 70 4.96 17.33 6.86
N GLU A 71 4.25 16.24 7.21
CA GLU A 71 4.60 15.40 8.37
C GLU A 71 6.01 14.78 8.22
N VAL A 72 6.34 14.31 7.01
CA VAL A 72 7.69 13.78 6.71
C VAL A 72 8.76 14.88 6.81
N GLU A 73 8.50 16.07 6.28
CA GLU A 73 9.44 17.21 6.36
C GLU A 73 9.69 17.63 7.80
N GLN A 74 8.65 17.66 8.65
CA GLN A 74 8.76 17.93 10.08
C GLN A 74 9.55 16.84 10.81
N PHE A 75 9.28 15.57 10.52
CA PHE A 75 10.01 14.45 11.12
C PHE A 75 11.51 14.46 10.76
N LEU A 76 11.86 14.90 9.54
CA LEU A 76 13.23 15.03 9.08
C LEU A 76 13.93 16.32 9.53
N ASP A 77 13.22 17.23 10.21
CA ASP A 77 13.70 18.56 10.60
C ASP A 77 14.22 19.38 9.40
N ILE A 78 13.43 19.42 8.32
CA ILE A 78 13.71 20.23 7.14
C ILE A 78 12.60 21.27 6.89
N ASN A 79 12.98 22.37 6.23
CA ASN A 79 12.00 23.37 5.81
C ASN A 79 10.99 22.76 4.83
N GLN A 80 9.77 23.31 4.80
CA GLN A 80 8.77 22.93 3.81
C GLN A 80 9.27 23.25 2.39
N LEU A 81 9.47 22.22 1.59
CA LEU A 81 9.95 22.31 0.21
C LEU A 81 8.84 22.02 -0.79
N ILE A 82 7.92 21.13 -0.45
CA ILE A 82 6.82 20.70 -1.30
C ILE A 82 5.55 21.49 -0.97
N THR A 83 4.94 22.08 -1.99
CA THR A 83 3.68 22.83 -1.88
C THR A 83 2.61 22.25 -2.81
N THR A 84 1.42 22.84 -2.78
CA THR A 84 0.34 22.51 -3.72
C THR A 84 0.73 22.65 -5.18
N ASP A 85 1.68 23.53 -5.52
CA ASP A 85 2.11 23.74 -6.91
C ASP A 85 2.93 22.56 -7.46
N ASN A 86 3.52 21.77 -6.55
CA ASN A 86 4.29 20.57 -6.88
C ASN A 86 3.43 19.33 -7.09
N LEU A 87 2.14 19.38 -6.77
CA LEU A 87 1.24 18.22 -6.82
C LEU A 87 0.01 18.53 -7.67
N TYR A 88 -0.43 17.57 -8.48
CA TYR A 88 -1.69 17.69 -9.21
C TYR A 88 -2.39 16.35 -9.26
N PHE A 89 -3.71 16.36 -9.18
CA PHE A 89 -4.50 15.14 -9.33
C PHE A 89 -4.69 14.83 -10.81
N ASP A 90 -4.38 13.60 -11.23
CA ASP A 90 -4.64 13.11 -12.57
C ASP A 90 -5.87 12.20 -12.55
N GLU A 91 -6.99 12.71 -13.08
CA GLU A 91 -8.29 12.02 -13.09
C GLU A 91 -8.24 10.68 -13.85
N ALA A 92 -7.43 10.58 -14.91
CA ALA A 92 -7.33 9.35 -15.70
C ALA A 92 -6.54 8.27 -14.95
N LYS A 93 -5.55 8.68 -14.14
CA LYS A 93 -4.83 7.80 -13.23
C LYS A 93 -5.60 7.51 -11.94
N GLY A 94 -6.39 8.46 -11.46
CA GLY A 94 -7.05 8.41 -10.15
C GLY A 94 -6.11 8.66 -8.98
N PHE A 95 -4.94 9.28 -9.22
CA PHE A 95 -3.91 9.52 -8.21
C PHE A 95 -3.27 10.89 -8.36
N TYR A 96 -2.68 11.40 -7.28
CA TYR A 96 -1.80 12.55 -7.33
C TYR A 96 -0.47 12.23 -8.04
N CYS A 97 -0.03 13.17 -8.87
CA CYS A 97 1.20 13.15 -9.63
C CYS A 97 2.06 14.37 -9.26
N MET A 98 3.36 14.29 -9.56
CA MET A 98 4.31 15.35 -9.21
C MET A 98 4.58 16.27 -10.39
N ARG A 99 4.69 17.57 -10.11
CA ARG A 99 5.08 18.64 -11.01
C ARG A 99 6.32 19.36 -10.48
N SER A 100 7.22 19.66 -11.39
CA SER A 100 8.37 20.54 -11.20
C SER A 100 8.44 21.49 -12.38
N ASP A 101 9.31 22.50 -12.31
CA ASP A 101 9.50 23.49 -13.38
C ASP A 101 9.86 22.88 -14.74
N VAL A 102 10.46 21.69 -14.73
CA VAL A 102 10.97 21.02 -15.93
C VAL A 102 10.10 19.83 -16.34
N ILE A 103 9.49 19.13 -15.37
CA ILE A 103 8.82 17.84 -15.61
C ILE A 103 7.55 17.72 -14.77
N SER A 104 6.45 17.36 -15.43
CA SER A 104 5.27 16.79 -14.79
C SER A 104 5.23 15.29 -15.06
N ARG A 105 5.15 14.47 -14.00
CA ARG A 105 5.11 13.01 -14.14
C ARG A 105 4.29 12.36 -13.05
N CYS A 106 3.55 11.34 -13.44
CA CYS A 106 2.93 10.38 -12.54
C CYS A 106 3.92 9.25 -12.20
N LEU A 107 3.55 8.44 -11.20
CA LEU A 107 4.25 7.18 -10.93
C LEU A 107 4.14 6.22 -12.14
N GLY A 108 5.10 5.30 -12.24
CA GLY A 108 5.18 4.34 -13.35
C GLY A 108 3.97 3.42 -13.45
N SER A 109 3.85 2.70 -14.57
CA SER A 109 2.70 1.82 -14.87
C SER A 109 2.46 0.69 -13.86
N THR A 110 3.45 0.37 -13.02
CA THR A 110 3.33 -0.65 -11.96
C THR A 110 2.68 -0.12 -10.68
N LYS A 111 2.27 1.15 -10.63
CA LYS A 111 1.63 1.79 -9.47
C LYS A 111 0.17 2.12 -9.77
N GLY A 112 -0.71 1.93 -8.79
CA GLY A 112 -2.15 2.17 -8.94
C GLY A 112 -2.90 1.10 -9.76
N ASN A 113 -2.40 -0.13 -9.77
CA ASN A 113 -3.07 -1.24 -10.47
C ASN A 113 -4.40 -1.57 -9.82
N LYS A 114 -5.42 -1.88 -10.64
CA LYS A 114 -6.70 -2.38 -10.12
C LYS A 114 -6.50 -3.76 -9.49
N HIS A 115 -6.87 -3.89 -8.22
CA HIS A 115 -6.88 -5.17 -7.52
C HIS A 115 -8.00 -6.08 -8.05
N GLU A 116 -7.76 -7.38 -8.01
CA GLU A 116 -8.78 -8.38 -8.32
C GLU A 116 -9.84 -8.40 -7.22
N GLU A 117 -11.09 -8.66 -7.63
CA GLU A 117 -12.18 -8.84 -6.69
C GLU A 117 -12.06 -10.24 -6.08
N ILE A 118 -12.03 -10.29 -4.75
CA ILE A 118 -12.00 -11.52 -3.97
C ILE A 118 -13.29 -11.66 -3.18
N SER A 119 -13.63 -12.87 -2.74
CA SER A 119 -14.89 -13.13 -2.04
C SER A 119 -14.97 -12.39 -0.69
N THR A 120 -16.16 -11.95 -0.30
CA THR A 120 -16.40 -11.30 1.00
C THR A 120 -16.00 -12.21 2.16
N ASP A 121 -16.27 -13.51 2.04
CA ASP A 121 -15.91 -14.51 3.04
C ASP A 121 -14.39 -14.56 3.25
N LEU A 122 -13.60 -14.56 2.17
CA LEU A 122 -12.14 -14.51 2.25
C LEU A 122 -11.65 -13.21 2.90
N ILE A 123 -12.26 -12.06 2.54
CA ILE A 123 -11.94 -10.77 3.18
C ILE A 123 -12.21 -10.82 4.68
N GLU A 124 -13.33 -11.39 5.12
CA GLU A 124 -13.65 -11.53 6.54
C GLU A 124 -12.67 -12.43 7.28
N ILE A 125 -12.29 -13.56 6.68
CA ILE A 125 -11.29 -14.48 7.23
C ILE A 125 -9.95 -13.77 7.42
N ILE A 126 -9.47 -13.06 6.40
CA ILE A 126 -8.20 -12.31 6.45
C ILE A 126 -8.28 -11.17 7.47
N LYS A 127 -9.39 -10.44 7.54
CA LYS A 127 -9.60 -9.38 8.55
C LYS A 127 -9.56 -9.94 9.97
N ARG A 128 -10.20 -11.10 10.23
CA ARG A 128 -10.17 -11.76 11.54
C ARG A 128 -8.76 -12.22 11.89
N PHE A 129 -7.97 -12.66 10.93
CA PHE A 129 -6.59 -13.07 11.15
C PHE A 129 -5.68 -11.90 11.58
N TYR A 130 -5.84 -10.71 10.97
CA TYR A 130 -5.06 -9.51 11.34
C TYR A 130 -5.62 -8.73 12.53
N ALA A 131 -6.81 -9.09 13.02
CA ALA A 131 -7.37 -8.46 14.20
C ALA A 131 -6.48 -8.76 15.44
N PRO A 132 -6.34 -7.80 16.37
CA PRO A 132 -5.54 -7.96 17.59
C PRO A 132 -6.13 -9.00 18.56
#